data_AF-A0A946INH4-F1
#
_entry.id   AF-A0A946INH4-F1
#
_cell.length_a   1.000
_cell.length_b   1.000
_cell.length_c   1.000
_cell.angle_alpha   90.00
_cell.angle_beta   90.00
_cell.angle_gamma   90.00
#
_symmetry.space_group_name_H-M   'P 1'
#
loop_
_entity.id
_entity.type
_entity.pdbx_description
1 polymer ?
#
loop_
_entity_poly.entity_id
_entity_poly.type
_entity_poly.pdbx_seq_one_letter_code
_entity_poly.pdbx_strand_id
1 'polypeptide(L)'
;MNYNTSREQLIIPEYGRHVQKMVKHATSIADKSERQKCVQAIISYMGQMNPHLRDIPDYKHKLWDHLYFMSEFKLDVDSPYEKPSPEKLAEKPDIVKYPKTKFSFSYYGKHIETMIETAIKMKDGEEKQILTGMIVNHMKKCYIAWSKSS
;
A
#
# COMPACT_ATOMS: atom_id res chain seq x y z
N MET A 1 -16.60 -2.86 35.24
CA MET A 1 -16.57 -3.05 33.78
C MET A 1 -15.23 -2.58 33.25
N ASN A 2 -14.50 -3.41 32.50
CA ASN A 2 -13.22 -3.01 31.91
C ASN A 2 -13.46 -2.30 30.57
N TYR A 3 -13.33 -0.98 30.54
CA TYR A 3 -13.51 -0.15 29.35
C TYR A 3 -12.36 -0.35 28.34
N ASN A 4 -12.66 -0.19 27.05
CA ASN A 4 -11.70 -0.39 25.97
C ASN A 4 -10.54 0.61 25.98
N THR A 5 -10.74 1.80 26.56
CA THR A 5 -9.74 2.87 26.71
C THR A 5 -8.66 2.57 27.75
N SER A 6 -8.92 1.68 28.70
CA SER A 6 -7.96 1.27 29.75
C SER A 6 -7.19 0.00 29.40
N ARG A 7 -7.51 -0.62 28.26
CA ARG A 7 -6.88 -1.88 27.82
C ARG A 7 -5.78 -1.59 26.82
N GLU A 8 -4.84 -2.52 26.73
CA GLU A 8 -3.77 -2.44 25.74
C GLU A 8 -4.30 -2.27 24.31
N GLN A 9 -3.54 -1.51 23.54
CA GLN A 9 -3.82 -1.21 22.14
C GLN A 9 -3.71 -2.49 21.31
N LEU A 10 -4.67 -2.68 20.41
CA LEU A 10 -4.65 -3.78 19.47
C LEU A 10 -3.67 -3.44 18.34
N ILE A 11 -2.67 -4.30 18.09
CA ILE A 11 -1.77 -4.15 16.94
C ILE A 11 -2.53 -4.37 15.63
N ILE A 12 -3.30 -5.46 15.56
CA ILE A 12 -4.16 -5.82 14.43
C ILE A 12 -5.60 -6.00 14.95
N PRO A 13 -6.48 -4.99 14.81
CA PRO A 13 -7.85 -5.05 15.30
C PRO A 13 -8.72 -6.16 14.68
N GLU A 14 -8.40 -6.60 13.47
CA GLU A 14 -9.16 -7.55 12.65
C GLU A 14 -9.30 -8.94 13.30
N TYR A 15 -8.33 -9.34 14.14
CA TYR A 15 -8.36 -10.61 14.87
C TYR A 15 -8.92 -10.49 16.29
N GLY A 16 -9.17 -9.27 16.76
CA GLY A 16 -9.70 -8.99 18.09
C GLY A 16 -8.75 -9.32 19.25
N ARG A 17 -9.25 -9.14 20.48
CA ARG A 17 -8.47 -9.28 21.72
C ARG A 17 -8.13 -10.73 22.09
N HIS A 18 -8.94 -11.70 21.66
CA HIS A 18 -8.73 -13.10 21.99
C HIS A 18 -7.46 -13.65 21.34
N VAL A 19 -7.27 -13.39 20.04
CA VAL A 19 -6.06 -13.81 19.32
C VAL A 19 -4.82 -13.18 19.94
N GLN A 20 -4.85 -11.91 20.31
CA GLN A 20 -3.71 -11.26 20.97
C GLN A 20 -3.38 -11.89 22.34
N LYS A 21 -4.38 -12.30 23.12
CA LYS A 21 -4.13 -13.04 24.37
C LYS A 21 -3.50 -14.40 24.10
N MET A 22 -3.93 -15.11 23.05
CA MET A 22 -3.34 -16.39 22.66
C MET A 22 -1.88 -16.23 22.21
N VAL A 23 -1.58 -15.18 21.43
CA VAL A 23 -0.21 -14.87 21.00
C VAL A 23 0.68 -14.52 22.20
N LYS A 24 0.18 -13.71 23.15
CA LYS A 24 0.90 -13.41 24.41
C LYS A 24 1.17 -14.66 25.23
N HIS A 25 0.20 -15.57 25.30
CA HIS A 25 0.39 -16.85 25.96
C HIS A 25 1.46 -17.67 25.25
N ALA A 26 1.43 -17.76 23.91
CA ALA A 26 2.45 -18.47 23.13
C ALA A 26 3.87 -17.91 23.36
N THR A 27 4.04 -16.59 23.49
CA THR A 27 5.34 -15.99 23.84
C THR A 27 5.82 -16.31 25.26
N SER A 28 4.92 -16.66 26.19
CA SER A 28 5.28 -17.00 27.57
C SER A 28 5.70 -18.47 27.75
N ILE A 29 5.46 -19.34 26.76
CA ILE A 29 5.79 -20.77 26.84
C ILE A 29 7.30 -20.96 26.65
N ALA A 30 7.96 -21.59 27.62
CA ALA A 30 9.40 -21.85 27.58
C ALA A 30 9.77 -22.99 26.60
N ASP A 31 8.98 -24.06 26.53
CA ASP A 31 9.26 -25.20 25.67
C ASP A 31 9.01 -24.89 24.18
N LYS A 32 9.99 -25.21 23.32
CA LYS A 32 9.93 -24.95 21.89
C LYS A 32 8.86 -25.83 21.21
N SER A 33 8.70 -27.08 21.64
CA SER A 33 7.74 -28.00 21.02
C SER A 33 6.29 -27.58 21.32
N GLU A 34 6.00 -27.27 22.58
CA GLU A 34 4.69 -26.77 22.99
C GLU A 34 4.37 -25.40 22.37
N ARG A 35 5.37 -24.51 22.28
CA ARG A 35 5.21 -23.22 21.59
C ARG A 35 4.84 -23.39 20.13
N GLN A 36 5.53 -24.29 19.41
CA GLN A 36 5.21 -24.60 18.00
C GLN A 36 3.77 -25.10 17.85
N LYS A 37 3.34 -26.04 18.70
CA LYS A 37 1.96 -26.57 18.68
C LYS A 37 0.93 -25.48 18.94
N CYS A 38 1.19 -24.61 19.92
CA CYS A 38 0.33 -23.48 20.25
C CYS A 38 0.20 -22.51 19.06
N VAL A 39 1.31 -22.17 18.40
CA VAL A 39 1.33 -21.26 17.26
C VAL A 39 0.59 -21.84 16.05
N GLN A 40 0.76 -23.13 15.77
CA GLN A 40 0.02 -23.80 14.70
C GLN A 40 -1.51 -23.79 14.96
N ALA A 41 -1.92 -23.97 16.21
CA ALA A 41 -3.32 -23.86 16.61
C ALA A 41 -3.85 -22.42 16.44
N ILE A 42 -3.05 -21.40 16.79
CA ILE A 42 -3.40 -19.99 16.60
C ILE A 42 -3.57 -19.66 15.12
N ILE A 43 -2.65 -20.09 14.25
CA ILE A 43 -2.73 -19.85 12.79
C ILE A 43 -3.99 -20.50 12.21
N SER A 44 -4.30 -21.72 12.64
CA SER A 44 -5.52 -22.42 12.23
C SER A 44 -6.78 -21.65 12.64
N TYR A 45 -6.80 -21.13 13.87
CA TYR A 45 -7.90 -20.30 14.37
C TYR A 45 -8.03 -18.97 13.61
N MET A 46 -6.92 -18.29 13.33
CA MET A 46 -6.90 -17.05 12.53
C MET A 46 -7.42 -17.27 11.10
N GLY A 47 -7.11 -18.42 10.49
CA GLY A 47 -7.61 -18.81 9.16
C GLY A 47 -9.09 -19.24 9.15
N GLN A 48 -9.65 -19.64 10.29
CA GLN A 48 -11.09 -19.90 10.44
C GLN A 48 -11.89 -18.60 10.58
N MET A 49 -11.35 -17.61 11.30
CA MET A 49 -11.99 -16.32 11.52
C MET A 49 -12.13 -15.46 10.26
N ASN A 50 -11.17 -15.56 9.33
CA ASN A 50 -11.17 -14.79 8.10
C ASN A 50 -11.18 -15.69 6.85
N PRO A 51 -12.32 -16.32 6.50
CA PRO A 51 -12.42 -17.21 5.35
C PRO A 51 -12.11 -16.51 4.02
N HIS A 52 -12.42 -15.22 3.90
CA HIS A 52 -12.16 -14.43 2.68
C HIS A 52 -10.69 -14.33 2.30
N LEU A 53 -9.77 -14.55 3.25
CA LEU A 53 -8.35 -14.55 2.95
C LEU A 53 -7.92 -15.80 2.18
N ARG A 54 -8.73 -16.88 2.12
CA ARG A 54 -8.37 -18.14 1.46
C ARG A 54 -8.24 -18.03 -0.06
N ASP A 55 -8.92 -17.06 -0.67
CA ASP A 55 -8.88 -16.84 -2.12
C ASP A 55 -7.63 -16.05 -2.55
N ILE A 56 -6.85 -15.55 -1.60
CA ILE A 56 -5.63 -14.79 -1.85
C ILE A 56 -4.45 -15.77 -1.94
N PRO A 57 -3.68 -15.76 -3.05
CA PRO A 57 -2.41 -16.48 -3.09
C PRO A 57 -1.52 -16.04 -1.93
N ASP A 58 -0.87 -16.98 -1.26
CA ASP A 58 -0.02 -16.75 -0.08
C ASP A 58 -0.74 -16.25 1.20
N TYR A 59 -2.03 -16.55 1.39
CA TYR A 59 -2.71 -16.20 2.64
C TYR A 59 -2.01 -16.75 3.90
N LYS A 60 -1.40 -17.94 3.80
CA LYS A 60 -0.65 -18.55 4.91
C LYS A 60 0.54 -17.68 5.30
N HIS A 61 1.24 -17.10 4.33
CA HIS A 61 2.36 -16.19 4.58
C HIS A 61 1.89 -14.97 5.38
N LYS A 62 0.77 -14.35 4.96
CA LYS A 62 0.20 -13.20 5.67
C LYS A 62 -0.19 -13.52 7.12
N LEU A 63 -0.72 -14.72 7.38
CA LEU A 63 -1.06 -15.14 8.75
C LEU A 63 0.19 -15.27 9.63
N TRP A 64 1.29 -15.79 9.08
CA TRP A 64 2.58 -15.82 9.76
C TRP A 64 3.09 -14.41 10.03
N ASP A 65 3.04 -13.51 9.05
CA ASP A 65 3.43 -12.10 9.23
C ASP A 65 2.63 -11.44 10.36
N HIS A 66 1.31 -11.60 10.35
CA HIS A 66 0.43 -11.06 11.40
C HIS A 66 0.78 -11.61 12.78
N LEU A 67 1.16 -12.89 12.88
CA LEU A 67 1.58 -13.50 14.13
C LEU A 67 2.91 -12.95 14.63
N TYR A 68 3.88 -12.73 13.74
CA TYR A 68 5.15 -12.08 14.08
C TYR A 68 4.96 -10.62 14.50
N PHE A 69 4.10 -9.87 13.81
CA PHE A 69 3.75 -8.51 14.21
C PHE A 69 3.07 -8.45 15.58
N MET A 70 2.11 -9.34 15.86
CA MET A 70 1.43 -9.38 17.16
C MET A 70 2.33 -9.82 18.32
N SER A 71 3.41 -10.53 18.04
CA SER A 71 4.39 -10.97 19.05
C SER A 71 5.59 -10.01 19.19
N GLU A 72 5.56 -8.85 18.52
CA GLU A 72 6.67 -7.89 18.49
C GLU A 72 8.01 -8.56 18.11
N PHE A 73 7.98 -9.55 17.21
CA PHE A 73 9.14 -10.34 16.78
C PHE A 73 9.88 -11.11 17.90
N LYS A 74 9.30 -11.24 19.11
CA LYS A 74 9.91 -11.97 20.24
C LYS A 74 9.78 -13.49 20.13
N LEU A 75 8.99 -13.97 19.18
CA LEU A 75 8.58 -15.36 19.08
C LEU A 75 9.59 -16.16 18.23
N ASP A 76 10.38 -17.02 18.88
CA ASP A 76 11.29 -17.93 18.20
C ASP A 76 10.61 -19.27 17.90
N VAL A 77 10.24 -19.48 16.63
CA VAL A 77 9.41 -20.56 16.10
C VAL A 77 9.89 -20.90 14.69
N ASP A 78 9.84 -22.18 14.35
CA ASP A 78 10.25 -22.68 13.03
C ASP A 78 9.11 -22.40 12.03
N SER A 79 9.23 -21.28 11.32
CA SER A 79 8.34 -20.90 10.21
C SER A 79 8.95 -21.32 8.87
N PRO A 80 8.14 -21.83 7.93
CA PRO A 80 8.59 -22.16 6.58
C PRO A 80 8.84 -20.91 5.70
N TYR A 81 8.47 -19.72 6.17
CA TYR A 81 8.64 -18.44 5.48
C TYR A 81 9.64 -17.55 6.21
N GLU A 82 10.36 -16.72 5.45
CA GLU A 82 11.37 -15.80 5.99
C GLU A 82 10.75 -14.85 7.03
N LYS A 83 11.43 -14.66 8.16
CA LYS A 83 10.97 -13.76 9.21
C LYS A 83 10.95 -12.32 8.66
N PRO A 84 9.82 -11.59 8.75
CA PRO A 84 9.80 -10.20 8.35
C PRO A 84 10.84 -9.41 9.17
N SER A 85 11.70 -8.63 8.51
CA SER A 85 12.69 -7.80 9.21
C SER A 85 11.98 -6.61 9.86
N PRO A 86 12.17 -6.35 11.17
CA PRO A 86 11.58 -5.20 11.84
C PRO A 86 12.04 -3.86 11.23
N GLU A 87 13.19 -3.85 10.57
CA GLU A 87 13.76 -2.65 9.92
C GLU A 87 12.91 -2.19 8.73
N LYS A 88 12.36 -3.13 7.94
CA LYS A 88 11.50 -2.81 6.79
C LYS A 88 10.15 -2.22 7.21
N LEU A 89 9.72 -2.46 8.44
CA LEU A 89 8.45 -1.93 8.96
C LEU A 89 8.58 -0.47 9.40
N ALA A 90 9.76 -0.08 9.90
CA ALA A 90 10.04 1.29 10.35
C ALA A 90 10.28 2.26 9.18
N GLU A 91 10.53 1.74 7.99
CA GLU A 91 10.72 2.54 6.79
C GLU A 91 9.40 3.24 6.43
N LYS A 92 9.38 4.56 6.63
CA LYS A 92 8.22 5.36 6.25
C LYS A 92 8.04 5.27 4.73
N PRO A 93 6.80 5.18 4.23
CA PRO A 93 6.57 5.23 2.80
C PRO A 93 7.12 6.53 2.22
N ASP A 94 7.66 6.46 1.01
CA ASP A 94 8.18 7.64 0.31
C ASP A 94 7.08 8.70 0.16
N ILE A 95 7.45 9.95 0.47
CA ILE A 95 6.53 11.08 0.33
C ILE A 95 6.36 11.36 -1.17
N VAL A 96 5.21 10.96 -1.72
CA VAL A 96 4.82 11.35 -3.07
C VAL A 96 4.58 12.86 -3.11
N LYS A 97 5.40 13.59 -3.87
CA LYS A 97 5.21 15.03 -4.05
C LYS A 97 3.93 15.26 -4.84
N TYR A 98 2.94 15.93 -4.24
CA TYR A 98 1.74 16.32 -4.98
C TYR A 98 2.14 17.22 -6.16
N PRO A 99 1.63 16.96 -7.39
CA PRO A 99 1.99 17.75 -8.56
C PRO A 99 1.39 19.16 -8.45
N LYS A 100 2.15 20.11 -7.88
CA LYS A 100 1.82 21.54 -7.89
C LYS A 100 2.11 22.12 -9.26
N THR A 101 1.24 21.86 -10.22
CA THR A 101 1.33 22.50 -11.53
C THR A 101 0.60 23.83 -11.48
N LYS A 102 1.30 24.94 -11.76
CA LYS A 102 0.67 26.22 -12.11
C LYS A 102 0.41 26.19 -13.62
N PHE A 103 -0.81 26.51 -14.05
CA PHE A 103 -1.18 26.62 -15.47
C PHE A 103 -1.40 28.10 -15.79
N SER A 104 -0.83 28.59 -16.89
CA SER A 104 -1.05 29.98 -17.32
C SER A 104 -2.40 30.13 -18.02
N PHE A 105 -2.82 29.08 -18.74
CA PHE A 105 -4.07 29.05 -19.51
C PHE A 105 -5.00 27.94 -19.02
N SER A 106 -6.05 28.29 -18.26
CA SER A 106 -6.98 27.31 -17.68
C SER A 106 -7.73 26.47 -18.71
N TYR A 107 -7.92 26.98 -19.93
CA TYR A 107 -8.66 26.32 -21.02
C TYR A 107 -7.83 25.32 -21.83
N TYR A 108 -6.50 25.38 -21.73
CA TYR A 108 -5.57 24.45 -22.37
C TYR A 108 -4.91 23.48 -21.39
N GLY A 109 -4.81 23.87 -20.13
CA GLY A 109 -4.13 23.08 -19.10
C GLY A 109 -2.62 22.92 -19.36
N LYS A 110 -1.95 22.13 -18.51
CA LYS A 110 -0.49 21.92 -18.58
C LYS A 110 -0.03 21.18 -19.83
N HIS A 111 -0.89 20.34 -20.39
CA HIS A 111 -0.47 19.39 -21.41
C HIS A 111 -0.05 20.12 -22.69
N ILE A 112 -0.78 21.17 -23.10
CA ILE A 112 -0.42 21.99 -24.26
C ILE A 112 0.87 22.76 -24.02
N GLU A 113 1.06 23.35 -22.84
CA GLU A 113 2.33 24.00 -22.46
C GLU A 113 3.51 23.02 -22.55
N THR A 114 3.33 21.80 -22.05
CA THR A 114 4.37 20.76 -22.08
C THR A 114 4.66 20.32 -23.52
N MET A 115 3.64 20.15 -24.38
CA MET A 115 3.81 19.81 -25.79
C MET A 115 4.55 20.91 -26.57
N ILE A 116 4.29 22.19 -26.24
CA ILE A 116 5.01 23.32 -26.84
C ILE A 116 6.48 23.32 -26.38
N GLU A 117 6.74 23.12 -25.09
CA GLU A 117 8.12 23.02 -24.58
C GLU A 117 8.90 21.86 -25.21
N THR A 118 8.26 20.70 -25.40
CA THR A 118 8.91 19.57 -26.08
C THR A 118 9.17 19.87 -27.56
N ALA A 119 8.22 20.51 -28.25
CA ALA A 119 8.39 20.91 -29.65
C ALA A 119 9.54 21.93 -29.84
N ILE A 120 9.76 22.82 -28.87
CA ILE A 120 10.90 23.77 -28.88
C ILE A 120 12.24 23.04 -28.72
N LYS A 121 12.29 21.97 -27.91
CA LYS A 121 13.51 21.18 -27.67
C LYS A 121 13.87 20.22 -28.82
N MET A 122 12.94 19.96 -29.74
CA MET A 122 13.19 19.10 -30.90
C MET A 122 14.00 19.83 -31.98
N LYS A 123 14.82 19.07 -32.73
CA LYS A 123 15.58 19.59 -33.88
C LYS A 123 14.62 20.03 -34.99
N ASP A 124 15.00 21.07 -35.73
CA ASP A 124 14.22 21.52 -36.88
C ASP A 124 14.25 20.46 -37.99
N GLY A 125 13.07 19.94 -38.31
CA GLY A 125 12.82 18.92 -39.32
C GLY A 125 11.32 18.76 -39.58
N GLU A 126 10.94 17.88 -40.51
CA GLU A 126 9.54 17.61 -40.87
C GLU A 126 8.69 17.20 -39.66
N GLU A 127 9.28 16.43 -38.74
CA GLU A 127 8.64 15.97 -37.50
C GLU A 127 8.18 17.13 -36.60
N LYS A 128 8.98 18.21 -36.51
CA LYS A 128 8.62 19.40 -35.71
C LYS A 128 7.46 20.16 -36.34
N GLN A 129 7.40 20.23 -37.68
CA GLN A 129 6.30 20.88 -38.39
C GLN A 129 4.99 20.10 -38.21
N ILE A 130 5.05 18.77 -38.34
CA ILE A 130 3.90 17.89 -38.11
C ILE A 130 3.41 18.01 -36.66
N LEU A 131 4.32 17.97 -35.69
CA LEU A 131 3.98 18.12 -34.26
C LEU A 131 3.35 19.49 -33.98
N THR A 132 3.88 20.56 -34.56
CA THR A 132 3.31 21.91 -34.42
C THR A 132 1.88 21.96 -34.97
N GLY A 133 1.64 21.37 -36.14
CA GLY A 133 0.30 21.26 -36.72
C GLY A 133 -0.67 20.46 -35.84
N MET A 134 -0.20 19.37 -35.22
CA MET A 134 -0.99 18.58 -34.28
C MET A 134 -1.33 19.36 -33.00
N ILE A 135 -0.38 20.13 -32.45
CA ILE A 135 -0.59 20.98 -31.28
C ILE A 135 -1.65 22.04 -31.58
N VAL A 136 -1.55 22.73 -32.72
CA VAL A 136 -2.54 23.75 -33.13
C VAL A 136 -3.94 23.14 -33.30
N ASN A 137 -4.02 21.96 -33.92
CA ASN A 137 -5.29 21.24 -34.05
C ASN A 137 -5.87 20.85 -32.68
N HIS A 138 -5.03 20.44 -31.74
CA HIS A 138 -5.45 20.14 -30.38
C HIS A 138 -5.92 21.40 -29.63
N MET A 139 -5.20 22.53 -29.76
CA MET A 139 -5.63 23.83 -29.22
C MET A 139 -6.99 24.26 -29.78
N LYS A 140 -7.23 24.09 -31.08
CA LYS A 140 -8.52 24.39 -31.70
C LYS A 140 -9.64 23.52 -31.13
N LYS A 141 -9.39 22.23 -30.90
CA LYS A 141 -10.35 21.32 -30.27
C LYS A 141 -10.67 21.74 -28.83
N CYS A 142 -9.65 22.04 -28.01
CA CYS A 142 -9.83 22.51 -26.64
C CYS A 142 -10.63 23.82 -26.58
N TYR A 143 -10.32 24.76 -27.48
CA TYR A 143 -11.06 26.02 -27.58
C TYR A 143 -12.55 25.79 -27.89
N ILE A 144 -12.87 24.97 -28.89
CA ILE A 144 -14.27 24.67 -29.27
C ILE A 144 -15.00 23.92 -28.14
N ALA A 145 -14.33 22.97 -27.49
CA ALA A 145 -14.92 22.22 -26.38
C ALA A 145 -15.30 23.14 -25.21
N TRP A 146 -14.40 24.08 -24.86
CA TRP A 146 -14.66 25.03 -23.78
C TRP A 146 -15.67 26.11 -24.18
N SER A 147 -15.66 26.58 -25.44
CA SER A 147 -16.60 27.60 -25.93
C SER A 147 -18.02 27.08 -26.16
N LYS A 148 -18.22 25.78 -26.37
CA LYS A 148 -19.55 25.14 -26.55
C LYS A 148 -20.14 24.58 -25.27
N SER A 149 -19.33 24.45 -24.22
CA SER A 149 -19.74 23.96 -22.89
C SER A 149 -20.07 25.10 -21.92
N SER A 150 -20.00 26.35 -22.37
CA SER A 150 -20.33 27.55 -21.59
C SER A 150 -21.63 28.18 -22.07
#